data_AF-A0A954SKQ0-F1
#
_entry.id   AF-A0A954SKQ0-F1
#
_cell.length_a   1.000
_cell.length_b   1.000
_cell.length_c   1.000
_cell.angle_alpha   90.00
_cell.angle_beta   90.00
_cell.angle_gamma   90.00
#
_symmetry.space_group_name_H-M   'P 1'
#
loop_
_entity.id
_entity.type
_entity.pdbx_description
1 polymer ?
#
loop_
_entity_poly.entity_id
_entity_poly.type
_entity_poly.pdbx_seq_one_letter_code
_entity_poly.pdbx_strand_id
1 'polypeptide(L)'
;MPTSLESRHFSLSLLLIGLATLIGRSQTGGDPLFTPQHTPKANLAIERYFPERISGTHFYTDTLPERAREYSTSVDESFTIERLEEMEGRTPADKAAWKDLDRGYMLWKNGNRSAAVRKWRHIVVTQPGKEVAYDAQFNIAEAAQSVGDYPAAVRELTGIIDGPSSGSVDKMNSDWTIKFNKQIACLRLSDLCLDHDDLPSALKYADLALNKYPPSGFCGVCVQMERAHLQNHISCLRSAIGNSVIPIASN
;
A
#
# COMPACT_ATOMS: atom_id res chain seq x y z
N MET A 1 8.15 -27.76 70.74
CA MET A 1 6.88 -27.16 71.21
C MET A 1 5.87 -27.22 70.07
N PRO A 2 4.74 -27.90 70.26
CA PRO A 2 3.64 -27.99 69.30
C PRO A 2 2.52 -27.00 69.64
N THR A 3 1.87 -26.41 68.63
CA THR A 3 0.48 -25.85 68.68
C THR A 3 0.05 -25.59 67.23
N SER A 4 -0.79 -26.47 66.66
CA SER A 4 -2.26 -26.31 66.45
C SER A 4 -2.60 -25.49 65.20
N LEU A 5 -3.12 -26.13 64.13
CA LEU A 5 -4.56 -26.30 63.85
C LEU A 5 -5.32 -24.96 63.69
N GLU A 6 -5.76 -24.64 62.47
CA GLU A 6 -7.19 -24.51 62.18
C GLU A 6 -7.48 -24.55 60.67
N SER A 7 -8.17 -25.61 60.28
CA SER A 7 -8.92 -25.78 59.04
C SER A 7 -10.25 -25.05 59.12
N ARG A 8 -10.73 -24.46 58.02
CA ARG A 8 -12.16 -24.17 57.84
C ARG A 8 -12.65 -24.63 56.47
N HIS A 9 -13.39 -25.73 56.51
CA HIS A 9 -14.39 -26.14 55.52
C HIS A 9 -15.80 -25.94 56.12
N PHE A 10 -16.82 -26.01 55.24
CA PHE A 10 -18.29 -25.92 55.44
C PHE A 10 -18.89 -24.49 55.34
N SER A 11 -20.02 -24.26 54.65
CA SER A 11 -21.06 -25.15 54.13
C SER A 11 -21.79 -24.55 52.93
N LEU A 12 -22.18 -25.42 51.99
CA LEU A 12 -23.27 -25.17 51.04
C LEU A 12 -24.59 -24.89 51.78
N SER A 13 -25.44 -24.07 51.17
CA SER A 13 -26.90 -24.20 51.25
C SER A 13 -27.52 -23.66 49.96
N LEU A 14 -28.19 -24.58 49.26
CA LEU A 14 -29.08 -24.36 48.11
C LEU A 14 -30.17 -23.32 48.44
N LEU A 15 -30.52 -22.48 47.46
CA LEU A 15 -31.91 -22.23 47.15
C LEU A 15 -32.09 -22.12 45.62
N LEU A 16 -33.15 -22.76 45.16
CA LEU A 16 -33.51 -23.13 43.81
C LEU A 16 -34.60 -22.18 43.26
N ILE A 17 -34.66 -22.10 41.92
CA ILE A 17 -35.82 -21.78 41.05
C ILE A 17 -36.08 -20.29 40.72
N GLY A 18 -36.03 -19.98 39.41
CA GLY A 18 -36.86 -18.92 38.81
C GLY A 18 -36.41 -18.38 37.45
N LEU A 19 -37.04 -18.87 36.36
CA LEU A 19 -37.15 -18.31 34.99
C LEU A 19 -35.88 -18.26 34.11
N ALA A 20 -35.74 -19.08 33.06
CA ALA A 20 -36.50 -19.14 31.80
C ALA A 20 -36.27 -17.96 30.83
N THR A 21 -35.56 -18.28 29.74
CA THR A 21 -35.60 -17.67 28.39
C THR A 21 -35.20 -16.20 28.22
N LEU A 22 -33.94 -15.98 27.83
CA LEU A 22 -33.62 -15.04 26.74
C LEU A 22 -32.38 -15.51 25.99
N ILE A 23 -32.61 -16.12 24.82
CA ILE A 23 -31.58 -16.35 23.81
C ILE A 23 -31.23 -14.96 23.24
N GLY A 24 -30.20 -14.34 23.81
CA GLY A 24 -29.54 -13.19 23.21
C GLY A 24 -28.60 -13.67 22.11
N ARG A 25 -29.03 -13.53 20.85
CA ARG A 25 -28.19 -13.67 19.66
C ARG A 25 -26.87 -12.92 19.88
N SER A 26 -25.75 -13.65 19.88
CA SER A 26 -24.43 -13.02 19.72
C SER A 26 -24.38 -12.38 18.34
N GLN A 27 -24.38 -11.05 18.31
CA GLN A 27 -23.99 -10.31 17.11
C GLN A 27 -22.50 -10.56 16.90
N THR A 28 -22.15 -11.49 16.03
CA THR A 28 -20.90 -11.42 15.29
C THR A 28 -20.99 -10.13 14.48
N GLY A 29 -20.31 -9.08 14.95
CA GLY A 29 -20.16 -7.83 14.23
C GLY A 29 -19.42 -8.09 12.92
N GLY A 30 -20.18 -8.36 11.87
CA GLY A 30 -19.72 -8.17 10.51
C GLY A 30 -19.62 -6.67 10.30
N ASP A 31 -18.40 -6.19 10.07
CA ASP A 31 -18.16 -4.83 9.63
C ASP A 31 -19.10 -4.54 8.44
N PRO A 32 -19.81 -3.40 8.45
CA PRO A 32 -20.67 -3.06 7.33
C PRO A 32 -19.83 -2.93 6.08
N LEU A 33 -20.15 -3.75 5.07
CA LEU A 33 -19.66 -3.63 3.71
C LEU A 33 -19.71 -2.16 3.29
N PHE A 34 -18.52 -1.63 3.05
CA PHE A 34 -18.25 -0.26 2.62
C PHE A 34 -18.94 -0.04 1.27
N THR A 35 -20.11 0.61 1.26
CA THR A 35 -20.71 1.11 0.01
C THR A 35 -20.09 2.48 -0.28
N PRO A 36 -19.33 2.67 -1.37
CA PRO A 36 -18.82 4.00 -1.71
C PRO A 36 -19.99 4.87 -2.16
N GLN A 37 -20.41 5.82 -1.32
CA GLN A 37 -21.57 6.69 -1.56
C GLN A 37 -21.25 8.00 -2.31
N HIS A 38 -20.08 8.12 -2.92
CA HIS A 38 -19.78 9.25 -3.78
C HIS A 38 -19.17 8.76 -5.09
N THR A 39 -19.88 8.94 -6.19
CA THR A 39 -19.28 9.03 -7.53
C THR A 39 -19.13 10.52 -7.84
N PRO A 40 -17.95 11.12 -7.66
CA PRO A 40 -17.73 12.53 -7.93
C PRO A 40 -17.88 12.85 -9.43
N LYS A 41 -18.10 14.13 -9.78
CA LYS A 41 -18.24 14.57 -11.19
C LYS A 41 -17.01 14.24 -12.04
N ALA A 42 -15.82 14.12 -11.45
CA ALA A 42 -14.64 13.73 -12.23
C ALA A 42 -14.72 12.27 -12.68
N ASN A 43 -15.48 11.39 -12.02
CA ASN A 43 -15.67 10.01 -12.50
C ASN A 43 -16.26 9.96 -13.91
N LEU A 44 -17.15 10.88 -14.30
CA LEU A 44 -17.70 10.90 -15.66
C LEU A 44 -16.66 11.30 -16.72
N ALA A 45 -15.74 12.22 -16.39
CA ALA A 45 -14.63 12.55 -17.27
C ALA A 45 -13.61 11.42 -17.31
N ILE A 46 -13.30 10.82 -16.15
CA ILE A 46 -12.38 9.69 -16.01
C ILE A 46 -12.92 8.49 -16.80
N GLU A 47 -14.20 8.14 -16.67
CA GLU A 47 -14.84 7.05 -17.43
C GLU A 47 -14.78 7.29 -18.95
N ARG A 48 -14.90 8.56 -19.38
CA ARG A 48 -14.80 8.94 -20.79
C ARG A 48 -13.38 8.81 -21.34
N TYR A 49 -12.37 9.12 -20.53
CA TYR A 49 -10.96 9.16 -20.96
C TYR A 49 -10.16 7.92 -20.56
N PHE A 50 -10.69 7.10 -19.65
CA PHE A 50 -10.11 5.88 -19.10
C PHE A 50 -11.19 4.78 -19.00
N PRO A 51 -11.80 4.36 -20.12
CA PRO A 51 -12.88 3.37 -20.10
C PRO A 51 -12.43 2.02 -19.52
N GLU A 52 -11.13 1.72 -19.57
CA GLU A 52 -10.56 0.48 -19.03
C GLU A 52 -10.61 0.41 -17.49
N ARG A 53 -10.66 1.57 -16.81
CA ARG A 53 -10.77 1.67 -15.34
C ARG A 53 -12.11 1.13 -14.81
N ILE A 54 -13.15 1.13 -15.65
CA ILE A 54 -14.50 0.63 -15.32
C ILE A 54 -14.48 -0.89 -15.06
N SER A 55 -13.48 -1.61 -15.59
CA SER A 55 -13.33 -3.05 -15.36
C SER A 55 -12.76 -3.40 -13.97
N GLY A 56 -12.46 -2.41 -13.13
CA GLY A 56 -11.80 -2.62 -11.84
C GLY A 56 -10.31 -2.97 -11.96
N THR A 57 -9.75 -2.93 -13.16
CA THR A 57 -8.32 -3.08 -13.38
C THR A 57 -7.64 -1.72 -13.19
N HIS A 58 -6.82 -1.60 -12.15
CA HIS A 58 -5.92 -0.45 -12.04
C HIS A 58 -4.81 -0.68 -13.06
N PHE A 59 -4.92 0.00 -14.20
CA PHE A 59 -4.10 -0.26 -15.40
C PHE A 59 -2.60 -0.35 -15.10
N TYR A 60 -2.07 0.47 -14.19
CA TYR A 60 -0.67 0.39 -13.77
C TYR A 60 -0.38 -0.82 -12.88
N THR A 61 -1.20 -1.16 -11.89
CA THR A 61 -0.96 -2.38 -11.08
C THR A 61 -1.17 -3.66 -11.89
N ASP A 62 -1.97 -3.60 -12.97
CA ASP A 62 -2.29 -4.73 -13.84
C ASP A 62 -1.44 -4.87 -15.11
N THR A 63 -0.64 -3.87 -15.47
CA THR A 63 0.29 -3.96 -16.62
C THR A 63 1.75 -3.85 -16.21
N LEU A 64 2.03 -3.71 -14.92
CA LEU A 64 3.36 -3.92 -14.38
C LEU A 64 3.90 -5.28 -14.90
N PRO A 65 5.16 -5.34 -15.37
CA PRO A 65 5.76 -6.59 -15.82
C PRO A 65 5.53 -7.64 -14.74
N GLU A 66 5.32 -8.90 -15.14
CA GLU A 66 4.95 -10.02 -14.27
C GLU A 66 5.66 -9.97 -12.91
N ARG A 67 6.94 -9.59 -12.87
CA ARG A 67 7.76 -9.32 -11.67
C ARG A 67 7.21 -8.32 -10.65
N ALA A 68 6.65 -7.20 -11.07
CA ALA A 68 6.08 -6.21 -10.16
C ALA A 68 4.64 -6.57 -9.74
N ARG A 69 3.93 -7.37 -10.55
CA ARG A 69 2.74 -8.11 -10.13
C ARG A 69 3.08 -9.27 -9.19
N GLU A 70 4.24 -9.90 -9.39
CA GLU A 70 4.81 -10.94 -8.53
C GLU A 70 5.05 -10.31 -7.16
N TYR A 71 5.69 -9.15 -7.08
CA TYR A 71 5.81 -8.38 -5.83
C TYR A 71 4.46 -7.94 -5.22
N SER A 72 3.41 -7.68 -6.02
CA SER A 72 2.16 -7.04 -5.56
C SER A 72 0.98 -8.00 -5.30
N THR A 73 0.89 -9.12 -6.01
CA THR A 73 -0.26 -10.04 -6.02
C THR A 73 0.13 -11.49 -5.80
N SER A 74 1.41 -11.82 -6.00
CA SER A 74 2.01 -13.04 -5.46
C SER A 74 3.16 -12.67 -4.53
N VAL A 75 2.79 -12.22 -3.32
CA VAL A 75 3.39 -12.92 -2.18
C VAL A 75 2.93 -14.37 -2.30
N ASP A 76 3.50 -15.07 -3.29
CA ASP A 76 3.61 -16.49 -3.32
C ASP A 76 4.22 -16.78 -1.96
N GLU A 77 3.54 -17.60 -1.18
CA GLU A 77 3.98 -17.98 0.17
C GLU A 77 5.40 -18.60 0.15
N SER A 78 5.97 -18.75 -1.04
CA SER A 78 7.31 -19.16 -1.44
C SER A 78 8.38 -18.06 -1.50
N PHE A 79 8.11 -16.76 -1.22
CA PHE A 79 9.20 -15.85 -0.78
C PHE A 79 9.60 -16.23 0.66
N THR A 80 9.98 -17.49 0.82
CA THR A 80 10.30 -18.13 2.07
C THR A 80 11.56 -17.51 2.62
N ILE A 81 11.70 -17.60 3.93
CA ILE A 81 12.94 -17.31 4.66
C ILE A 81 14.16 -17.94 3.97
N GLU A 82 14.01 -19.07 3.27
CA GLU A 82 15.06 -19.78 2.53
C GLU A 82 15.70 -18.89 1.45
N ARG A 83 14.90 -18.14 0.68
CA ARG A 83 15.43 -17.26 -0.38
C ARG A 83 16.21 -16.07 0.19
N LEU A 84 15.92 -15.66 1.44
CA LEU A 84 16.71 -14.64 2.15
C LEU A 84 18.08 -15.17 2.59
N GLU A 85 18.19 -16.47 2.85
CA GLU A 85 19.45 -17.12 3.21
C GLU A 85 20.37 -17.20 1.99
N GLU A 86 19.81 -17.43 0.81
CA GLU A 86 20.47 -17.46 -0.50
C GLU A 86 20.83 -16.09 -1.10
N MET A 87 20.42 -14.97 -0.46
CA MET A 87 20.87 -13.63 -0.88
C MET A 87 22.36 -13.43 -0.57
N GLU A 88 23.22 -13.95 -1.45
CA GLU A 88 24.65 -13.72 -1.43
C GLU A 88 24.95 -12.20 -1.47
N GLY A 89 25.92 -11.76 -0.68
CA GLY A 89 26.36 -10.35 -0.64
C GLY A 89 25.54 -9.41 0.27
N ARG A 90 24.40 -9.83 0.83
CA ARG A 90 23.64 -9.00 1.79
C ARG A 90 24.16 -9.14 3.22
N THR A 91 24.15 -8.03 3.98
CA THR A 91 24.56 -8.04 5.39
C THR A 91 23.52 -8.75 6.26
N PRO A 92 23.90 -9.26 7.45
CA PRO A 92 22.93 -9.79 8.41
C PRO A 92 21.82 -8.78 8.78
N ALA A 93 22.15 -7.48 8.80
CA ALA A 93 21.17 -6.42 9.04
C ALA A 93 20.17 -6.28 7.90
N ASP A 94 20.62 -6.35 6.63
CA ASP A 94 19.71 -6.34 5.48
C ASP A 94 18.79 -7.57 5.51
N LYS A 95 19.33 -8.77 5.79
CA LYS A 95 18.52 -10.01 5.91
C LYS A 95 17.50 -9.90 7.05
N ALA A 96 17.88 -9.32 8.18
CA ALA A 96 16.97 -9.09 9.31
C ALA A 96 15.84 -8.11 8.95
N ALA A 97 16.14 -7.05 8.20
CA ALA A 97 15.15 -6.09 7.74
C ALA A 97 14.10 -6.72 6.81
N TRP A 98 14.52 -7.60 5.89
CA TRP A 98 13.59 -8.34 5.04
C TRP A 98 12.71 -9.32 5.83
N LYS A 99 13.28 -10.05 6.80
CA LYS A 99 12.48 -10.89 7.71
C LYS A 99 11.46 -10.05 8.49
N ASP A 100 11.81 -8.83 8.85
CA ASP A 100 10.92 -7.91 9.54
C ASP A 100 9.83 -7.34 8.62
N LEU A 101 10.11 -7.12 7.33
CA LEU A 101 9.12 -6.73 6.33
C LEU A 101 8.05 -7.81 6.19
N ASP A 102 8.48 -9.07 6.02
CA ASP A 102 7.62 -10.24 5.89
C ASP A 102 6.72 -10.43 7.13
N ARG A 103 7.30 -10.33 8.34
CA ARG A 103 6.50 -10.32 9.58
C ARG A 103 5.44 -9.21 9.60
N GLY A 104 5.78 -8.02 9.10
CA GLY A 104 4.81 -6.94 8.97
C GLY A 104 3.66 -7.30 8.03
N TYR A 105 3.96 -7.94 6.90
CA TYR A 105 2.95 -8.44 5.97
C TYR A 105 2.06 -9.53 6.58
N MET A 106 2.64 -10.48 7.32
CA MET A 106 1.86 -11.51 8.02
C MET A 106 0.95 -10.90 9.10
N LEU A 107 1.42 -9.89 9.83
CA LEU A 107 0.58 -9.15 10.77
C LEU A 107 -0.60 -8.46 10.07
N TRP A 108 -0.36 -7.89 8.88
CA TRP A 108 -1.39 -7.26 8.08
C TRP A 108 -2.48 -8.25 7.63
N LYS A 109 -2.06 -9.39 7.03
CA LYS A 109 -2.96 -10.47 6.62
C LYS A 109 -3.81 -11.02 7.78
N ASN A 110 -3.22 -11.10 8.97
CA ASN A 110 -3.91 -11.55 10.19
C ASN A 110 -4.82 -10.48 10.82
N GLY A 111 -5.06 -9.35 10.15
CA GLY A 111 -5.91 -8.26 10.63
C GLY A 111 -5.25 -7.36 11.69
N ASN A 112 -4.01 -7.65 12.11
CA ASN A 112 -3.28 -6.80 13.06
C ASN A 112 -2.60 -5.63 12.35
N ARG A 113 -3.42 -4.78 11.72
CA ARG A 113 -2.99 -3.65 10.88
C ARG A 113 -2.09 -2.67 11.61
N SER A 114 -2.39 -2.37 12.88
CA SER A 114 -1.58 -1.43 13.67
C SER A 114 -0.17 -1.96 13.95
N ALA A 115 -0.03 -3.27 14.22
CA ALA A 115 1.27 -3.89 14.46
C ALA A 115 2.09 -3.98 13.17
N ALA A 116 1.45 -4.28 12.05
CA ALA A 116 2.08 -4.27 10.73
C ALA A 116 2.71 -2.90 10.41
N VAL A 117 1.93 -1.82 10.54
CA VAL A 117 2.41 -0.46 10.29
C VAL A 117 3.55 -0.07 11.22
N ARG A 118 3.51 -0.45 12.50
CA ARG A 118 4.64 -0.22 13.43
C ARG A 118 5.91 -0.94 12.96
N LYS A 119 5.78 -2.17 12.46
CA LYS A 119 6.89 -2.98 11.96
C LYS A 119 7.52 -2.34 10.73
N TRP A 120 6.70 -1.93 9.76
CA TRP A 120 7.18 -1.26 8.56
C TRP A 120 7.85 0.09 8.87
N ARG A 121 7.25 0.92 9.75
CA ARG A 121 7.87 2.20 10.16
C ARG A 121 9.26 2.01 10.77
N HIS A 122 9.45 0.95 11.56
CA HIS A 122 10.76 0.62 12.11
C HIS A 122 11.80 0.35 11.00
N ILE A 123 11.42 -0.35 9.92
CA ILE A 123 12.30 -0.61 8.77
C ILE A 123 12.68 0.71 8.09
N VAL A 124 11.69 1.57 7.81
CA VAL A 124 11.92 2.88 7.15
C VAL A 124 12.94 3.73 7.92
N VAL A 125 12.85 3.73 9.25
CA VAL A 125 13.75 4.50 10.13
C VAL A 125 15.14 3.87 10.21
N THR A 126 15.23 2.54 10.27
CA THR A 126 16.51 1.84 10.52
C THR A 126 17.29 1.51 9.26
N GLN A 127 16.64 1.48 8.09
CA GLN A 127 17.24 1.14 6.79
C GLN A 127 16.96 2.19 5.71
N PRO A 128 17.14 3.50 5.96
CA PRO A 128 16.74 4.54 5.03
C PRO A 128 17.47 4.42 3.68
N GLY A 129 16.71 4.59 2.59
CA GLY A 129 17.23 4.54 1.21
C GLY A 129 17.60 3.14 0.70
N LYS A 130 17.37 2.09 1.51
CA LYS A 130 17.48 0.69 1.09
C LYS A 130 16.19 0.25 0.41
N GLU A 131 16.31 -0.73 -0.49
CA GLU A 131 15.18 -1.38 -1.18
C GLU A 131 14.06 -1.77 -0.22
N VAL A 132 14.39 -2.48 0.87
CA VAL A 132 13.44 -2.93 1.89
C VAL A 132 12.67 -1.78 2.57
N ALA A 133 13.26 -0.59 2.65
CA ALA A 133 12.57 0.58 3.20
C ALA A 133 11.56 1.17 2.22
N TYR A 134 11.80 1.11 0.91
CA TYR A 134 10.80 1.52 -0.08
C TYR A 134 9.59 0.58 -0.04
N ASP A 135 9.80 -0.73 0.02
CA ASP A 135 8.71 -1.71 0.16
C ASP A 135 7.91 -1.48 1.45
N ALA A 136 8.60 -1.21 2.57
CA ALA A 136 7.95 -0.85 3.81
C ALA A 136 7.12 0.45 3.68
N GLN A 137 7.63 1.48 3.00
CA GLN A 137 6.88 2.73 2.76
C GLN A 137 5.66 2.51 1.87
N PHE A 138 5.77 1.70 0.82
CA PHE A 138 4.62 1.33 -0.01
C PHE A 138 3.54 0.62 0.79
N ASN A 139 3.91 -0.33 1.66
CA ASN A 139 2.98 -1.01 2.55
C ASN A 139 2.29 -0.05 3.54
N ILE A 140 3.01 0.94 4.07
CA ILE A 140 2.39 1.97 4.94
C ILE A 140 1.43 2.85 4.13
N ALA A 141 1.79 3.24 2.91
CA ALA A 141 0.92 4.04 2.05
C ALA A 141 -0.38 3.30 1.70
N GLU A 142 -0.27 2.03 1.32
CA GLU A 142 -1.43 1.16 1.04
C GLU A 142 -2.30 0.96 2.29
N ALA A 143 -1.66 0.74 3.45
CA ALA A 143 -2.38 0.64 4.70
C ALA A 143 -3.17 1.92 5.03
N ALA A 144 -2.59 3.09 4.79
CA ALA A 144 -3.27 4.37 4.95
C ALA A 144 -4.44 4.54 3.98
N GLN A 145 -4.27 4.17 2.70
CA GLN A 145 -5.37 4.18 1.71
C GLN A 145 -6.52 3.27 2.13
N SER A 146 -6.21 2.07 2.64
CA SER A 146 -7.24 1.08 3.04
C SER A 146 -8.15 1.53 4.19
N VAL A 147 -7.75 2.56 4.94
CA VAL A 147 -8.54 3.18 6.02
C VAL A 147 -9.05 4.58 5.64
N GLY A 148 -8.85 5.02 4.39
CA GLY A 148 -9.26 6.34 3.91
C GLY A 148 -8.39 7.50 4.40
N ASP A 149 -7.20 7.23 4.97
CA ASP A 149 -6.24 8.27 5.37
C ASP A 149 -5.36 8.67 4.17
N TYR A 150 -5.99 9.34 3.21
CA TYR A 150 -5.35 9.78 1.98
C TYR A 150 -4.18 10.76 2.22
N PRO A 151 -4.25 11.73 3.14
CA PRO A 151 -3.11 12.59 3.45
C PRO A 151 -1.89 11.80 3.95
N ALA A 152 -2.09 10.76 4.75
CA ALA A 152 -0.99 9.90 5.18
C ALA A 152 -0.41 9.10 3.99
N ALA A 153 -1.25 8.52 3.12
CA ALA A 153 -0.78 7.81 1.94
C ALA A 153 0.07 8.70 1.02
N VAL A 154 -0.40 9.93 0.75
CA VAL A 154 0.33 10.93 -0.05
C VAL A 154 1.69 11.24 0.58
N ARG A 155 1.73 11.42 1.91
CA ARG A 155 2.98 11.71 2.64
C ARG A 155 4.01 10.59 2.49
N GLU A 156 3.60 9.33 2.65
CA GLU A 156 4.52 8.19 2.53
C GLU A 156 5.07 8.04 1.11
N LEU A 157 4.21 8.13 0.09
CA LEU A 157 4.63 8.05 -1.32
C LEU A 157 5.52 9.23 -1.73
N THR A 158 5.20 10.44 -1.26
CA THR A 158 6.05 11.62 -1.49
C THR A 158 7.42 11.45 -0.81
N GLY A 159 7.45 10.82 0.37
CA GLY A 159 8.68 10.45 1.07
C GLY A 159 9.61 9.53 0.27
N ILE A 160 9.08 8.65 -0.59
CA ILE A 160 9.87 7.82 -1.51
C ILE A 160 10.53 8.70 -2.59
N ILE A 161 9.78 9.66 -3.15
CA ILE A 161 10.24 10.56 -4.23
C ILE A 161 11.33 11.51 -3.71
N ASP A 162 11.08 12.13 -2.56
CA ASP A 162 11.94 13.15 -1.95
C ASP A 162 13.08 12.53 -1.13
N GLY A 163 12.94 11.26 -0.75
CA GLY A 163 13.93 10.52 0.02
C GLY A 163 15.30 10.44 -0.66
N PRO A 164 16.36 10.24 0.15
CA PRO A 164 17.73 10.25 -0.35
C PRO A 164 17.93 9.17 -1.42
N SER A 165 18.54 9.54 -2.54
CA SER A 165 19.18 8.55 -3.42
C SER A 165 20.26 7.85 -2.58
N SER A 166 20.28 6.51 -2.54
CA SER A 166 21.21 5.73 -1.69
C SER A 166 22.64 6.29 -1.78
N GLY A 167 23.15 6.86 -0.69
CA GLY A 167 24.44 7.55 -0.67
C GLY A 167 25.66 6.61 -0.77
N SER A 168 25.47 5.31 -0.64
CA SER A 168 26.47 4.24 -0.66
C SER A 168 25.66 2.96 -0.41
N VAL A 169 25.84 1.81 -1.07
CA VAL A 169 27.01 0.94 -0.95
C VAL A 169 27.21 0.08 -2.22
N ASP A 170 26.31 0.07 -3.21
CA ASP A 170 26.47 -0.68 -4.46
C ASP A 170 25.96 0.10 -5.67
N LYS A 171 26.85 0.87 -6.31
CA LYS A 171 26.50 1.87 -7.32
C LYS A 171 25.77 1.32 -8.55
N MET A 172 25.90 0.04 -8.86
CA MET A 172 25.40 -0.51 -10.12
C MET A 172 23.98 -1.05 -10.02
N ASN A 173 23.57 -1.60 -8.87
CA ASN A 173 22.21 -2.13 -8.66
C ASN A 173 21.28 -1.16 -7.89
N SER A 174 21.84 -0.20 -7.13
CA SER A 174 21.01 0.70 -6.33
C SER A 174 20.34 1.80 -7.14
N ASP A 175 20.99 2.37 -8.15
CA ASP A 175 20.45 3.50 -8.90
C ASP A 175 19.20 3.13 -9.72
N TRP A 176 19.22 1.96 -10.38
CA TRP A 176 18.05 1.47 -11.11
C TRP A 176 16.87 1.20 -10.17
N THR A 177 17.10 0.49 -9.07
CA THR A 177 16.08 0.15 -8.07
C THR A 177 15.45 1.41 -7.47
N ILE A 178 16.25 2.44 -7.18
CA ILE A 178 15.75 3.71 -6.65
C ILE A 178 14.90 4.44 -7.68
N LYS A 179 15.38 4.58 -8.92
CA LYS A 179 14.63 5.24 -10.00
C LYS A 179 13.32 4.53 -10.25
N PHE A 180 13.33 3.20 -10.29
CA PHE A 180 12.15 2.37 -10.41
C PHE A 180 11.16 2.63 -9.26
N ASN A 181 11.60 2.55 -8.00
CA ASN A 181 10.73 2.82 -6.86
C ASN A 181 10.14 4.25 -6.88
N LYS A 182 10.94 5.26 -7.26
CA LYS A 182 10.45 6.64 -7.40
C LYS A 182 9.44 6.79 -8.54
N GLN A 183 9.64 6.09 -9.66
CA GLN A 183 8.69 6.03 -10.75
C GLN A 183 7.36 5.42 -10.30
N ILE A 184 7.39 4.27 -9.61
CA ILE A 184 6.20 3.60 -9.07
C ILE A 184 5.46 4.50 -8.08
N ALA A 185 6.20 5.20 -7.20
CA ALA A 185 5.59 6.16 -6.26
C ALA A 185 4.90 7.32 -6.99
N CYS A 186 5.50 7.84 -8.07
CA CYS A 186 4.86 8.87 -8.89
C CYS A 186 3.58 8.37 -9.57
N LEU A 187 3.58 7.14 -10.10
CA LEU A 187 2.38 6.54 -10.69
C LEU A 187 1.26 6.36 -9.66
N ARG A 188 1.57 5.78 -8.49
CA ARG A 188 0.60 5.61 -7.40
C ARG A 188 0.05 6.94 -6.89
N LEU A 189 0.86 8.00 -6.81
CA LEU A 189 0.39 9.34 -6.47
C LEU A 189 -0.50 9.94 -7.57
N SER A 190 -0.17 9.70 -8.84
CA SER A 190 -1.00 10.15 -9.96
C SER A 190 -2.40 9.54 -9.87
N ASP A 191 -2.48 8.23 -9.66
CA ASP A 191 -3.75 7.51 -9.51
C ASP A 191 -4.51 7.96 -8.25
N LEU A 192 -3.82 8.10 -7.12
CA LEU A 192 -4.43 8.56 -5.87
C LEU A 192 -5.00 9.98 -6.00
N CYS A 193 -4.26 10.90 -6.62
CA CYS A 193 -4.76 12.26 -6.87
C CYS A 193 -5.96 12.24 -7.82
N LEU A 194 -5.96 11.36 -8.82
CA LEU A 194 -7.08 11.18 -9.74
C LEU A 194 -8.34 10.68 -9.02
N ASP A 195 -8.19 9.74 -8.08
CA ASP A 195 -9.30 9.23 -7.25
C ASP A 195 -9.91 10.29 -6.32
N HIS A 196 -9.21 11.40 -6.11
CA HIS A 196 -9.64 12.54 -5.30
C HIS A 196 -9.94 13.79 -6.13
N ASP A 197 -10.18 13.63 -7.43
CA ASP A 197 -10.49 14.71 -8.38
C ASP A 197 -9.39 15.81 -8.47
N ASP A 198 -8.17 15.56 -7.97
CA ASP A 198 -7.05 16.49 -8.06
C ASP A 198 -6.28 16.26 -9.37
N LEU A 199 -6.91 16.64 -10.48
CA LEU A 199 -6.34 16.52 -11.82
C LEU A 199 -4.97 17.22 -11.98
N PRO A 200 -4.75 18.44 -11.45
CA PRO A 200 -3.44 19.09 -11.54
C PRO A 200 -2.33 18.31 -10.86
N SER A 201 -2.56 17.78 -9.64
CA SER A 201 -1.55 16.95 -8.96
C SER A 201 -1.38 15.61 -9.67
N ALA A 202 -2.46 15.00 -10.16
CA ALA A 202 -2.38 13.76 -10.92
C ALA A 202 -1.48 13.91 -12.16
N LEU A 203 -1.65 15.01 -12.91
CA LEU A 203 -0.82 15.34 -14.08
C LEU A 203 0.63 15.59 -13.67
N LYS A 204 0.87 16.37 -12.61
CA LYS A 204 2.22 16.64 -12.09
C LYS A 204 2.99 15.34 -11.81
N TYR A 205 2.37 14.38 -11.12
CA TYR A 205 3.04 13.13 -10.78
C TYR A 205 3.21 12.20 -11.99
N ALA A 206 2.26 12.17 -12.93
CA ALA A 206 2.44 11.45 -14.20
C ALA A 206 3.62 12.02 -15.02
N ASP A 207 3.73 13.35 -15.12
CA ASP A 207 4.84 14.01 -15.80
C ASP A 207 6.20 13.73 -15.10
N LEU A 208 6.22 13.64 -13.76
CA LEU A 208 7.42 13.22 -13.01
C LEU A 208 7.81 11.78 -13.32
N ALA A 209 6.84 10.85 -13.37
CA ALA A 209 7.07 9.46 -13.73
C ALA A 209 7.63 9.32 -15.14
N LEU A 210 7.14 10.10 -16.12
CA LEU A 210 7.64 10.02 -17.49
C LEU A 210 9.01 10.68 -17.68
N ASN A 211 9.19 11.90 -17.16
CA ASN A 211 10.31 12.76 -17.55
C ASN A 211 11.48 12.70 -16.57
N LYS A 212 11.21 12.58 -15.27
CA LYS A 212 12.25 12.59 -14.22
C LYS A 212 12.68 11.18 -13.82
N TYR A 213 11.73 10.25 -13.73
CA TYR A 213 11.96 8.86 -13.37
C TYR A 213 11.52 7.92 -14.50
N PRO A 214 12.07 8.07 -15.72
CA PRO A 214 11.54 7.41 -16.90
C PRO A 214 11.52 5.88 -16.74
N PRO A 215 10.54 5.20 -17.38
CA PRO A 215 10.50 3.75 -17.46
C PRO A 215 11.86 3.16 -17.75
N SER A 216 12.26 2.18 -16.93
CA SER A 216 13.52 1.48 -17.07
C SER A 216 13.32 -0.01 -16.83
N GLY A 217 13.92 -0.83 -17.67
CA GLY A 217 13.76 -2.27 -17.61
C GLY A 217 14.69 -2.96 -18.59
N PHE A 218 14.81 -4.29 -18.44
CA PHE A 218 15.70 -5.09 -19.27
C PHE A 218 15.16 -5.24 -20.72
N CYS A 219 13.84 -5.26 -20.88
CA CYS A 219 13.19 -5.40 -22.18
C CYS A 219 12.85 -4.04 -22.78
N GLY A 220 13.48 -3.69 -23.90
CA GLY A 220 13.23 -2.42 -24.60
C GLY A 220 11.77 -2.27 -25.06
N VAL A 221 11.10 -3.37 -25.42
CA VAL A 221 9.67 -3.36 -25.79
C VAL A 221 8.80 -2.98 -24.60
N CYS A 222 9.04 -3.58 -23.42
CA CYS A 222 8.29 -3.24 -22.20
C CYS A 222 8.47 -1.76 -21.83
N VAL A 223 9.71 -1.24 -21.91
CA VAL A 223 10.01 0.18 -21.65
C VAL A 223 9.27 1.10 -22.62
N GLN A 224 9.20 0.75 -23.91
CA GLN A 224 8.47 1.53 -24.91
C GLN A 224 6.96 1.50 -24.67
N MET A 225 6.39 0.33 -24.34
CA MET A 225 4.97 0.20 -24.01
C MET A 225 4.60 1.04 -22.78
N GLU A 226 5.36 0.91 -21.69
CA GLU A 226 5.12 1.68 -20.47
C GLU A 226 5.23 3.19 -20.71
N ARG A 227 6.20 3.62 -21.53
CA ARG A 227 6.33 5.01 -21.97
C ARG A 227 5.11 5.48 -22.74
N ALA A 228 4.63 4.68 -23.70
CA ALA A 228 3.44 5.01 -24.50
C ALA A 228 2.20 5.12 -23.59
N HIS A 229 2.06 4.23 -22.61
CA HIS A 229 0.98 4.28 -21.61
C HIS A 229 1.03 5.57 -20.80
N LEU A 230 2.20 5.94 -20.27
CA LEU A 230 2.39 7.21 -19.55
C LEU A 230 2.07 8.43 -20.41
N GLN A 231 2.49 8.44 -21.68
CA GLN A 231 2.17 9.53 -22.61
C GLN A 231 0.68 9.66 -22.86
N ASN A 232 -0.03 8.53 -23.05
CA ASN A 232 -1.48 8.51 -23.19
C ASN A 232 -2.18 9.00 -21.91
N HIS A 233 -1.76 8.53 -20.75
CA HIS A 233 -2.28 8.98 -19.45
C HIS A 233 -2.15 10.50 -19.25
N ILE A 234 -0.96 11.05 -19.52
CA ILE A 234 -0.69 12.50 -19.47
C ILE A 234 -1.57 13.26 -20.48
N SER A 235 -1.73 12.73 -21.70
CA SER A 235 -2.60 13.34 -22.71
C SER A 235 -4.05 13.42 -22.23
N CYS A 236 -4.60 12.33 -21.69
CA CYS A 236 -5.95 12.28 -21.14
C CYS A 236 -6.14 13.26 -19.98
N LEU A 237 -5.18 13.33 -19.03
CA LEU A 237 -5.22 14.29 -17.93
C LEU A 237 -5.21 15.75 -18.42
N ARG A 238 -4.37 16.07 -19.41
CA ARG A 238 -4.33 17.42 -20.01
C ARG A 238 -5.66 17.78 -20.69
N SER A 239 -6.26 16.85 -21.44
CA SER A 239 -7.57 17.05 -22.04
C SER A 239 -8.67 17.26 -20.99
N ALA A 240 -8.67 16.47 -19.91
CA ALA A 240 -9.63 16.61 -18.82
C ALA A 240 -9.52 17.99 -18.14
N ILE A 241 -8.30 18.45 -17.86
CA ILE A 241 -8.04 19.79 -17.30
C ILE A 241 -8.53 20.88 -18.27
N GLY A 242 -8.18 20.79 -19.55
CA GLY A 242 -8.60 21.77 -20.55
C GLY A 242 -10.12 21.91 -20.69
N ASN A 243 -10.84 20.79 -20.60
CA ASN A 243 -12.30 20.78 -20.67
C ASN A 243 -12.97 21.26 -19.36
N SER A 244 -12.31 21.12 -18.21
CA SER A 244 -12.83 21.62 -16.93
C SER A 244 -12.87 23.15 -16.82
N VAL A 245 -12.10 23.84 -17.66
CA VAL A 245 -11.98 25.30 -17.66
C VAL A 245 -13.07 26.00 -18.49
N ILE A 246 -13.88 25.26 -19.26
CA ILE A 246 -14.97 25.86 -20.04
C ILE A 246 -16.03 26.39 -19.05
N PRO A 247 -16.23 27.72 -18.94
CA PRO A 247 -17.20 28.28 -18.02
C PRO A 247 -18.60 27.81 -18.47
N ILE A 248 -19.34 27.18 -17.56
CA ILE A 248 -20.76 26.93 -17.79
C ILE A 248 -21.40 28.30 -17.90
N ALA A 249 -21.86 28.67 -19.10
CA ALA A 249 -22.57 29.91 -19.32
C ALA A 249 -23.74 29.95 -18.33
N SER A 250 -23.67 30.88 -17.37
CA SER A 250 -24.74 31.13 -16.41
C SER A 250 -25.93 31.70 -17.17
N ASN A 251 -26.96 30.87 -17.36
CA ASN A 251 -28.28 31.29 -17.82
C ASN A 251 -29.02 32.07 -16.75
#